data_AF-A0A820RR87-F1
#
_entry.id   AF-A0A820RR87-F1
#
_cell.length_a   1.000
_cell.length_b   1.000
_cell.length_c   1.000
_cell.angle_alpha   90.00
_cell.angle_beta   90.00
_cell.angle_gamma   90.00
#
_symmetry.space_group_name_H-M   'P 1'
#
loop_
_entity.id
_entity.type
_entity.pdbx_description
1 polymer ?
#
loop_
_entity_poly.entity_id
_entity_poly.type
_entity_poly.pdbx_seq_one_letter_code
_entity_poly.pdbx_strand_id
1 'polypeptide(L)'
;STNSIGQSHSSVYIRVQYSPIVEINGGGIINESEKLILICNVKSYPMIDYYQWYKNNEKLNTSSLTSTIIIEKVSKYDSGNYVCMVKNTLKYSNGSSIEKFNKSQTEIIVQCRT
;
A
#
# COMPACT_ATOMS: atom_id res chain seq x y z
N SER A 1 -36.75 38.53 32.87
CA SER A 1 -36.72 38.13 31.45
C SER A 1 -35.78 36.94 31.31
N THR A 2 -36.30 35.74 31.10
CA THR A 2 -35.50 34.51 30.95
C THR A 2 -35.33 34.20 29.47
N ASN A 3 -34.09 34.24 28.96
CA ASN A 3 -33.77 33.72 27.64
C ASN A 3 -33.29 32.28 27.78
N SER A 4 -34.22 31.35 27.57
CA SER A 4 -33.93 30.02 27.04
C SER A 4 -33.44 30.16 25.60
N ILE A 5 -32.36 29.45 25.21
CA ILE A 5 -32.17 28.79 23.90
C ILE A 5 -30.68 28.59 23.61
N GLY A 6 -30.30 27.31 23.47
CA GLY A 6 -29.16 26.89 22.63
C GLY A 6 -28.04 26.14 23.34
N GLN A 7 -28.21 24.85 23.62
CA GLN A 7 -27.05 23.96 23.76
C GLN A 7 -26.65 23.50 22.35
N SER A 8 -25.55 24.05 21.83
CA SER A 8 -24.91 23.56 20.62
C SER A 8 -23.98 22.41 20.98
N HIS A 9 -24.30 21.19 20.52
CA HIS A 9 -23.37 20.08 20.58
C HIS A 9 -22.54 20.07 19.29
N SER A 10 -21.24 20.33 19.41
CA SER A 10 -20.28 20.11 18.34
C SER A 10 -19.58 18.76 18.54
N SER A 11 -19.74 17.84 17.60
CA SER A 11 -18.99 16.59 17.58
C SER A 11 -17.66 16.82 16.86
N VAL A 12 -16.54 16.64 17.57
CA VAL A 12 -15.20 16.64 16.98
C VAL A 12 -14.81 15.20 16.62
N TYR A 13 -14.47 14.95 15.35
CA TYR A 13 -13.92 13.67 14.91
C TYR A 13 -12.39 13.73 14.88
N ILE A 14 -11.72 12.95 15.73
CA ILE A 14 -10.26 12.77 15.65
C ILE A 14 -9.96 11.75 14.56
N ARG A 15 -9.25 12.16 13.50
CA ARG A 15 -8.73 11.24 12.49
C ARG A 15 -7.25 10.99 12.74
N VAL A 16 -6.92 9.79 13.21
CA VAL A 16 -5.53 9.39 13.50
C VAL A 16 -4.81 9.10 12.18
N GLN A 17 -3.72 9.82 11.92
CA GLN A 17 -2.82 9.54 10.80
C GLN A 17 -1.84 8.42 11.17
N TYR A 18 -1.63 7.47 10.26
CA TYR A 18 -0.76 6.31 10.47
C TYR A 18 -0.04 5.88 9.18
N SER A 19 1.04 5.09 9.35
CA SER A 19 1.79 4.50 8.23
C SER A 19 0.96 3.45 7.49
N PRO A 20 1.11 3.26 6.18
CA PRO A 20 0.33 2.28 5.45
C PRO A 20 0.57 0.87 5.98
N ILE A 21 -0.49 0.10 6.20
CA ILE A 21 -0.41 -1.32 6.50
C ILE A 21 -0.53 -2.05 5.18
N VAL A 22 0.45 -2.91 4.87
CA VAL A 22 0.63 -3.52 3.54
C VAL A 22 0.56 -5.04 3.65
N GLU A 23 -0.27 -5.65 2.80
CA GLU A 23 -0.41 -7.10 2.67
C GLU A 23 -0.35 -7.47 1.18
N ILE A 24 0.39 -8.52 0.83
CA ILE A 24 0.38 -9.05 -0.54
C ILE A 24 -0.39 -10.36 -0.57
N ASN A 25 -1.38 -10.45 -1.46
CA ASN A 25 -2.10 -11.69 -1.76
C ASN A 25 -1.57 -12.32 -3.05
N GLY A 26 -1.57 -13.65 -3.11
CA GLY A 26 -1.05 -14.45 -4.23
C GLY A 26 0.24 -15.18 -3.85
N GLY A 27 1.13 -15.37 -4.83
CA GLY A 27 2.46 -15.96 -4.61
C GLY A 27 2.43 -17.44 -4.23
N GLY A 28 3.50 -17.91 -3.60
CA GLY A 28 3.69 -19.32 -3.27
C GLY A 28 4.27 -20.14 -4.43
N ILE A 29 3.97 -21.44 -4.43
CA ILE A 29 4.40 -22.37 -5.49
C ILE A 29 3.38 -22.34 -6.63
N ILE A 30 3.84 -22.02 -7.84
CA ILE A 30 3.02 -21.90 -9.05
C ILE A 30 3.61 -22.79 -10.13
N ASN A 31 2.80 -23.52 -10.91
CA ASN A 31 3.33 -24.35 -11.99
C ASN A 31 3.74 -23.48 -13.20
N GLU A 32 4.71 -23.98 -13.98
CA GLU A 32 5.07 -23.34 -15.24
C GLU A 32 3.85 -23.18 -16.16
N SER A 33 3.79 -22.07 -16.89
CA SER A 33 2.67 -21.66 -17.75
C SER A 33 1.35 -21.31 -17.03
N GLU A 34 1.26 -21.43 -15.70
CA GLU A 34 0.11 -20.89 -14.95
C GLU A 34 0.16 -19.37 -14.84
N LYS A 35 -1.00 -18.78 -14.53
CA LYS A 35 -1.16 -17.34 -14.31
C LYS A 35 -0.83 -16.99 -12.87
N LEU A 36 0.11 -16.06 -12.66
CA LEU A 36 0.36 -15.44 -11.36
C LEU A 36 -0.31 -14.08 -11.28
N ILE A 37 -0.99 -13.82 -10.16
CA ILE A 37 -1.54 -12.51 -9.81
C ILE A 37 -1.05 -12.17 -8.39
N LEU A 38 -0.28 -11.10 -8.26
CA LEU A 38 0.10 -10.53 -6.96
C LEU A 38 -0.68 -9.25 -6.73
N ILE A 39 -1.37 -9.12 -5.61
CA ILE A 39 -2.17 -7.94 -5.27
C ILE A 39 -1.62 -7.33 -3.98
N CYS A 40 -1.22 -6.06 -4.04
CA CYS A 40 -0.79 -5.29 -2.87
C CYS A 40 -1.98 -4.54 -2.27
N ASN A 41 -2.49 -5.06 -1.16
CA ASN A 41 -3.57 -4.46 -0.39
C ASN A 41 -3.01 -3.49 0.64
N VAL A 42 -3.65 -2.32 0.76
CA VAL A 42 -3.15 -1.24 1.60
C VAL A 42 -4.28 -0.64 2.44
N LYS A 43 -4.06 -0.57 3.75
CA LYS A 43 -4.86 0.26 4.67
C LYS A 43 -4.03 1.45 5.11
N SER A 44 -4.50 2.67 4.85
CA SER A 44 -3.73 3.88 5.18
C SER A 44 -4.64 5.06 5.48
N TYR A 45 -4.17 5.94 6.35
CA TYR A 45 -4.72 7.29 6.49
C TYR A 45 -3.58 8.27 6.82
N PRO A 46 -3.31 9.30 6.00
CA PRO A 46 -3.96 9.65 4.73
C PRO A 46 -3.78 8.58 3.64
N MET A 47 -4.53 8.70 2.53
CA MET A 47 -4.37 7.82 1.36
C MET A 47 -2.92 7.81 0.87
N ILE A 48 -2.50 6.69 0.30
CA ILE A 48 -1.18 6.57 -0.31
C ILE A 48 -1.03 7.46 -1.55
N ASP A 49 0.22 7.87 -1.79
CA ASP A 49 0.63 8.67 -2.93
C ASP A 49 1.20 7.82 -4.07
N TYR A 50 1.85 6.68 -3.74
CA TYR A 50 2.44 5.80 -4.73
C TYR A 50 2.64 4.35 -4.26
N TYR A 51 2.68 3.46 -5.23
CA TYR A 51 3.17 2.08 -5.21
C TYR A 51 4.53 1.96 -5.92
N GLN A 52 5.35 1.02 -5.46
CA GLN A 52 6.55 0.59 -6.15
C GLN A 52 6.78 -0.90 -5.88
N TRP A 53 6.91 -1.68 -6.96
CA TRP A 53 7.26 -3.08 -6.87
C TRP A 53 8.76 -3.32 -7.05
N TYR A 54 9.27 -4.32 -6.35
CA TYR A 54 10.61 -4.86 -6.52
C TYR A 54 10.56 -6.36 -6.68
N LYS A 55 11.54 -6.92 -7.41
CA LYS A 55 11.80 -8.34 -7.48
C LYS A 55 13.29 -8.56 -7.21
N ASN A 56 13.62 -9.37 -6.22
CA ASN A 56 15.00 -9.65 -5.83
C ASN A 56 15.81 -8.35 -5.60
N ASN A 57 15.20 -7.37 -4.92
CA ASN A 57 15.74 -6.02 -4.66
C ASN A 57 15.91 -5.13 -5.90
N GLU A 58 15.57 -5.60 -7.10
CA GLU A 58 15.56 -4.78 -8.31
C GLU A 58 14.20 -4.12 -8.50
N LYS A 59 14.24 -2.82 -8.83
CA LYS A 59 13.03 -2.03 -9.08
C LYS A 59 12.33 -2.52 -10.35
N LEU A 60 11.08 -2.92 -10.24
CA LEU A 60 10.25 -3.22 -11.41
C LEU A 60 9.74 -1.93 -12.06
N ASN A 61 9.70 -1.92 -13.39
CA ASN A 61 9.19 -0.79 -14.16
C ASN A 61 7.66 -0.82 -14.21
N THR A 62 7.02 -0.45 -13.11
CA THR A 62 5.56 -0.32 -12.97
C THR A 62 5.15 1.14 -12.83
N SER A 63 3.90 1.47 -13.18
CA SER A 63 3.34 2.77 -12.82
C SER A 63 3.29 2.94 -11.31
N SER A 64 3.38 4.18 -10.83
CA SER A 64 3.25 4.52 -9.41
C SER A 64 1.86 4.24 -8.85
N LEU A 65 0.87 3.92 -9.68
CA LEU A 65 -0.49 3.55 -9.28
C LEU A 65 -0.75 2.04 -9.38
N THR A 66 0.24 1.25 -9.79
CA THR A 66 0.07 -0.18 -10.01
C THR A 66 0.15 -0.96 -8.70
N SER A 67 -1.02 -1.36 -8.18
CA SER A 67 -1.14 -2.23 -7.01
C SER A 67 -1.06 -3.72 -7.33
N THR A 68 -1.03 -4.11 -8.62
CA THR A 68 -1.13 -5.52 -9.04
C THR A 68 -0.05 -5.87 -10.06
N ILE A 69 0.60 -7.02 -9.89
CA ILE A 69 1.45 -7.66 -10.89
C ILE A 69 0.70 -8.85 -11.49
N ILE A 70 0.67 -8.94 -12.82
CA ILE A 70 0.07 -10.06 -13.55
C ILE A 70 1.14 -10.65 -14.47
N ILE A 71 1.37 -11.96 -14.32
CA ILE A 71 2.21 -12.74 -15.24
C ILE A 71 1.30 -13.82 -15.82
N GLU A 72 0.97 -13.70 -17.10
CA GLU A 72 -0.02 -14.58 -17.75
C GLU A 72 0.46 -16.03 -17.86
N LYS A 73 1.77 -16.23 -18.05
CA LYS A 73 2.42 -17.53 -18.11
C LYS A 73 3.73 -17.48 -17.34
N VAL A 74 3.73 -18.06 -16.14
CA VAL A 74 4.91 -18.14 -15.27
C VAL A 74 5.99 -18.99 -15.92
N SER A 75 7.23 -18.51 -15.83
CA SER A 75 8.44 -19.23 -16.18
C SER A 75 9.35 -19.38 -14.95
N LYS A 76 10.37 -20.24 -15.05
CA LYS A 76 11.39 -20.36 -13.98
C LYS A 76 12.02 -19.02 -13.57
N TYR A 77 12.14 -18.08 -14.51
CA TYR A 77 12.72 -16.76 -14.29
C TYR A 77 11.82 -15.84 -13.49
N ASP A 78 10.53 -16.17 -13.35
CA ASP A 78 9.56 -15.41 -12.55
C ASP A 78 9.63 -15.74 -11.06
N SER A 79 10.39 -16.77 -10.67
CA SER A 79 10.66 -17.03 -9.26
C SER A 79 11.45 -15.89 -8.62
N GLY A 80 11.17 -15.60 -7.36
CA GLY A 80 11.89 -14.57 -6.60
C GLY A 80 11.13 -14.05 -5.40
N ASN A 81 11.77 -13.13 -4.68
CA ASN A 81 11.15 -12.35 -3.62
C ASN A 81 10.57 -11.07 -4.24
N TYR A 82 9.26 -10.92 -4.14
CA TYR A 82 8.51 -9.76 -4.61
C TYR A 82 8.16 -8.85 -3.42
N VAL A 83 8.54 -7.58 -3.51
CA VAL A 83 8.26 -6.58 -2.48
C VAL A 83 7.33 -5.51 -3.05
N CYS A 84 6.24 -5.23 -2.34
CA CYS A 84 5.42 -4.05 -2.58
C CYS A 84 5.76 -2.98 -1.54
N MET A 85 6.24 -1.83 -1.99
CA MET A 85 6.51 -0.66 -1.16
C MET A 85 5.54 0.46 -1.50
N VAL A 86 4.98 1.09 -0.48
CA VAL A 86 4.03 2.19 -0.61
C VAL A 86 4.40 3.37 0.29
N LYS A 87 3.94 4.57 -0.09
CA LYS A 87 4.14 5.80 0.68
C LYS A 87 2.84 6.58 0.82
N ASN A 88 2.59 7.17 1.98
CA ASN A 88 1.60 8.23 2.15
C ASN A 88 2.24 9.50 2.75
N THR A 89 1.64 10.65 2.45
CA THR A 89 2.07 11.96 2.94
C THR A 89 1.23 12.38 4.14
N LEU A 90 1.88 12.62 5.26
CA LEU A 90 1.28 13.20 6.46
C LEU A 90 1.24 14.73 6.34
N LYS A 91 0.10 15.31 6.71
CA LYS A 91 -0.11 16.76 6.73
C LYS A 91 -0.37 17.21 8.17
N TYR A 92 0.45 18.13 8.66
CA TYR A 92 0.29 18.75 9.97
C TYR A 92 -0.23 20.17 9.81
N SER A 93 -1.31 20.52 10.52
CA SER A 93 -2.01 21.81 10.38
C SER A 93 -1.49 22.91 11.31
N ASN A 94 -0.44 22.66 12.11
CA ASN A 94 0.00 23.59 13.16
C ASN A 94 1.04 24.61 12.67
N GLY A 95 0.71 25.34 11.60
CA GLY A 95 1.47 26.52 11.15
C GLY A 95 2.84 26.26 10.50
N SER A 96 3.25 25.00 10.35
CA SER A 96 4.49 24.61 9.67
C SER A 96 4.15 23.71 8.47
N SER A 97 4.54 24.12 7.26
CA SER A 97 4.36 23.38 6.00
C SER A 97 5.31 22.17 5.91
N ILE A 98 5.34 21.33 6.94
CA ILE A 98 6.20 20.15 6.98
C ILE A 98 5.40 18.96 6.42
N GLU A 99 5.77 18.52 5.22
CA GLU A 99 5.31 17.26 4.66
C GLU A 99 6.23 16.15 5.16
N LYS A 100 5.70 15.25 5.99
CA LYS A 100 6.41 14.03 6.38
C LYS A 100 5.85 12.87 5.58
N PHE A 101 6.71 11.96 5.16
CA PHE A 101 6.28 10.76 4.46
C PHE A 101 6.44 9.53 5.34
N ASN A 102 5.42 8.68 5.39
CA ASN A 102 5.57 7.33 5.91
C ASN A 102 5.73 6.37 4.74
N LYS A 103 6.63 5.41 4.91
CA LYS A 103 6.83 4.30 3.97
C LYS A 103 6.55 3.00 4.69
N SER A 104 5.97 2.05 3.97
CA SER A 104 5.76 0.69 4.46
C SER A 104 5.90 -0.27 3.30
N GLN A 105 6.34 -1.49 3.60
CA GLN A 105 6.57 -2.51 2.60
C GLN A 105 6.28 -3.89 3.19
N THR A 106 5.95 -4.83 2.31
CA THR A 106 5.83 -6.24 2.66
C THR A 106 6.37 -7.08 1.51
N GLU A 107 6.73 -8.32 1.80
CA GLU A 107 7.36 -9.24 0.86
C GLU A 107 6.55 -10.52 0.70
N ILE A 108 6.66 -11.14 -0.48
CA ILE A 108 6.12 -12.47 -0.76
C ILE A 108 7.06 -13.25 -1.66
N ILE A 109 7.13 -14.57 -1.44
CA ILE A 109 7.96 -15.47 -2.23
C ILE A 109 7.10 -16.10 -3.33
N VAL A 110 7.63 -16.08 -4.55
CA VAL A 110 7.10 -16.80 -5.70
C VAL A 110 8.11 -17.86 -6.10
N GLN A 111 7.66 -19.10 -6.23
CA GLN A 111 8.47 -20.22 -6.69
C GLN A 111 7.79 -20.92 -7.85
N CYS A 112 8.45 -20.95 -9.01
CA CYS A 112 7.99 -21.75 -10.14
C CYS A 112 8.32 -23.23 -9.90
N ARG A 113 7.33 -24.11 -10.08
CA ARG A 113 7.50 -25.56 -10.18
C ARG A 113 7.48 -25.95 -11.67
N THR A 114 8.61 -26.43 -12.15
CA THR A 114 8.81 -27.02 -13.48
C THR A 114 8.42 -28.48 -13.49
#